data_AF-A0A3B9NYA9-F1
#
_entry.id   AF-A0A3B9NYA9-F1
#
_cell.length_a   1.000
_cell.length_b   1.000
_cell.length_c   1.000
_cell.angle_alpha   90.00
_cell.angle_beta   90.00
_cell.angle_gamma   90.00
#
_symmetry.space_group_name_H-M   'P 1'
#
loop_
_entity.id
_entity.type
_entity.pdbx_description
1 polymer ?
#
loop_
_entity_poly.entity_id
_entity_poly.type
_entity_poly.pdbx_seq_one_letter_code
_entity_poly.pdbx_strand_id
1 'polypeptide(L)'
;MIPFPTRTLPHTDLPIADSIMQPFEQLLDFKTFSSLRRMVTHQHSKPLLKRTDFMKQVTLYLPEVAARIEESDFGIVHLEVGAMRLATREAIIARDFATVRKHLFLITDLFDRADNELYEAIRISWLDALFLEEYSSAFMEARSMLSKPMENVLRQTELRLDKQHSEAK
;
A
#
# COMPACT_ATOMS: atom_id res chain seq x y z
N MET A 1 5.98 -8.83 -56.37
CA MET A 1 4.93 -9.87 -56.25
C MET A 1 5.64 -11.21 -56.14
N ILE A 2 5.64 -11.80 -54.95
CA ILE A 2 6.29 -13.09 -54.68
C ILE A 2 5.16 -14.14 -54.61
N PRO A 3 5.22 -15.26 -55.36
CA PRO A 3 4.16 -16.27 -55.35
C PRO A 3 4.29 -17.19 -54.14
N PHE A 4 3.15 -17.57 -53.55
CA PHE A 4 3.07 -18.57 -52.48
C PHE A 4 3.15 -19.99 -53.07
N PRO A 5 3.87 -20.94 -52.44
CA PRO A 5 3.85 -22.33 -52.85
C PRO A 5 2.62 -23.05 -52.27
N THR A 6 1.81 -23.63 -53.16
CA THR A 6 0.73 -24.56 -52.86
C THR A 6 1.34 -25.87 -52.34
N ARG A 7 1.11 -26.18 -51.06
CA ARG A 7 1.48 -27.48 -50.49
C ARG A 7 0.28 -28.42 -50.60
N THR A 8 0.37 -29.36 -51.54
CA THR A 8 -0.49 -30.53 -51.65
C THR A 8 -0.31 -31.41 -50.41
N LEU A 9 -1.41 -31.75 -49.74
CA LEU A 9 -1.44 -32.72 -48.65
C LEU A 9 -1.35 -34.14 -49.23
N PRO A 10 -0.50 -35.03 -48.70
CA PRO A 10 -0.58 -36.45 -49.02
C PRO A 10 -1.78 -37.08 -48.31
N HIS A 11 -2.67 -37.68 -49.09
CA HIS A 11 -3.70 -38.59 -48.62
C HIS A 11 -3.01 -39.72 -47.86
N THR A 12 -3.17 -39.73 -46.53
CA THR A 12 -2.70 -40.83 -45.70
C THR A 12 -3.94 -41.55 -45.19
N ASP A 13 -4.23 -42.69 -45.80
CA ASP A 13 -5.27 -43.60 -45.36
C ASP A 13 -4.90 -44.10 -43.95
N LEU A 14 -5.69 -43.70 -42.96
CA LEU A 14 -5.60 -44.24 -41.61
C LEU A 14 -6.56 -45.43 -41.51
N PRO A 15 -6.08 -46.61 -41.08
CA PRO A 15 -6.97 -47.74 -40.83
C PRO A 15 -7.86 -47.43 -39.62
N ILE A 16 -9.15 -47.66 -39.79
CA ILE A 16 -10.14 -47.73 -38.73
C ILE A 16 -9.73 -48.89 -37.82
N ALA A 17 -9.22 -48.56 -36.64
CA ALA A 17 -9.04 -49.48 -35.54
C ALA A 17 -9.77 -48.91 -34.34
N ASP A 18 -10.83 -49.61 -33.96
CA ASP A 18 -11.60 -49.40 -32.74
C ASP A 18 -10.67 -49.25 -31.53
N SER A 19 -10.62 -48.04 -30.98
CA SER A 19 -10.11 -47.83 -29.64
C SER A 19 -10.69 -46.55 -29.07
N ILE A 20 -11.76 -46.74 -28.30
CA ILE A 20 -12.05 -46.01 -27.06
C ILE A 20 -11.97 -44.49 -27.23
N MET A 21 -13.03 -43.91 -27.79
CA MET A 21 -13.30 -42.50 -27.52
C MET A 21 -13.57 -42.33 -26.01
N GLN A 22 -12.84 -41.37 -25.45
CA GLN A 22 -12.84 -40.85 -24.07
C GLN A 22 -11.84 -41.53 -23.12
N PRO A 23 -10.92 -40.75 -22.50
CA PRO A 23 -11.32 -39.63 -21.65
C PRO A 23 -10.34 -38.43 -21.67
N PHE A 24 -10.49 -37.48 -22.59
CA PHE A 24 -9.88 -36.15 -22.39
C PHE A 24 -10.71 -35.25 -21.46
N GLU A 25 -11.96 -35.61 -21.16
CA GLU A 25 -12.81 -34.85 -20.24
C GLU A 25 -12.50 -35.10 -18.75
N GLN A 26 -11.77 -36.16 -18.41
CA GLN A 26 -11.42 -36.49 -17.00
C GLN A 26 -10.00 -36.06 -16.58
N LEU A 27 -9.22 -35.44 -17.46
CA LEU A 27 -7.82 -35.09 -17.17
C LEU A 27 -7.61 -33.64 -16.67
N LEU A 28 -8.68 -32.85 -16.61
CA LEU A 28 -8.66 -31.53 -15.97
C LEU A 28 -9.45 -31.59 -14.66
N ASP A 29 -8.91 -32.30 -13.67
CA ASP A 29 -9.37 -32.13 -12.29
C ASP A 29 -9.30 -30.65 -11.91
N PHE A 30 -10.22 -30.20 -11.06
CA PHE A 30 -10.25 -28.86 -10.49
C PHE A 30 -8.90 -28.47 -9.88
N LYS A 31 -8.13 -29.44 -9.38
CA LYS A 31 -6.75 -29.23 -8.91
C LYS A 31 -5.79 -28.80 -10.03
N THR A 32 -5.91 -29.39 -11.21
CA THR A 32 -5.13 -29.01 -12.40
C THR A 32 -5.56 -27.64 -12.92
N PHE A 33 -6.88 -27.39 -12.99
CA PHE A 33 -7.41 -26.08 -13.36
C PHE A 33 -7.01 -24.98 -12.38
N SER A 34 -7.09 -25.22 -11.07
CA SER A 34 -6.69 -24.25 -10.03
C SER A 34 -5.19 -23.99 -10.05
N SER A 35 -4.36 -25.01 -10.30
CA SER A 35 -2.91 -24.85 -10.45
C SER A 35 -2.56 -24.04 -11.70
N LEU A 36 -3.19 -24.33 -12.84
CA LEU A 36 -3.03 -23.55 -14.08
C LEU A 36 -3.54 -22.11 -13.92
N ARG A 37 -4.70 -21.92 -13.28
CA ARG A 37 -5.25 -20.59 -12.95
C ARG A 37 -4.28 -19.81 -12.06
N ARG A 38 -3.68 -20.44 -11.05
CA ARG A 38 -2.68 -19.81 -10.18
C ARG A 38 -1.43 -19.41 -10.97
N MET A 39 -0.96 -20.28 -11.85
CA MET A 39 0.17 -20.01 -12.75
C MET A 39 -0.09 -18.81 -13.68
N VAL A 40 -1.28 -18.74 -14.28
CA VAL A 40 -1.69 -17.65 -15.18
C VAL A 40 -1.92 -16.34 -14.42
N THR A 41 -2.51 -16.38 -13.22
CA THR A 41 -2.67 -15.17 -12.38
C THR A 41 -1.32 -14.60 -11.93
N HIS A 42 -0.29 -15.44 -11.76
CA HIS A 42 1.07 -14.96 -11.48
C HIS A 42 1.77 -14.43 -12.75
N GLN A 43 1.50 -14.99 -13.93
CA GLN A 43 2.03 -14.48 -15.22
C GLN A 43 1.38 -13.16 -15.69
N HIS A 44 0.21 -12.80 -15.17
CA HIS A 44 -0.44 -11.51 -15.44
C HIS A 44 -0.24 -10.47 -14.34
N SER A 45 0.61 -10.76 -13.34
CA SER A 45 1.05 -9.71 -12.43
C SER A 45 1.89 -8.72 -13.24
N LYS A 46 1.38 -7.50 -13.42
CA LYS A 46 2.18 -6.40 -13.98
C LYS A 46 3.49 -6.35 -13.19
N PRO A 47 4.64 -6.26 -13.87
CA PRO A 47 5.92 -6.22 -13.17
C PRO A 47 5.89 -5.07 -12.15
N LEU A 48 6.49 -5.31 -10.98
CA LEU A 48 6.58 -4.30 -9.93
C LEU A 48 7.24 -3.05 -10.50
N LEU A 49 6.54 -1.92 -10.44
CA LEU A 49 7.04 -0.64 -10.90
C LEU A 49 8.06 -0.13 -9.89
N LYS A 50 9.32 0.03 -10.29
CA LYS A 50 10.35 0.63 -9.43
C LYS A 50 10.15 2.14 -9.40
N ARG A 51 10.66 2.81 -8.34
CA ARG A 51 10.61 4.28 -8.22
C ARG A 51 11.09 4.99 -9.49
N THR A 52 12.19 4.53 -10.08
CA THR A 52 12.74 5.11 -11.31
C THR A 52 11.79 4.98 -12.51
N ASP A 53 11.05 3.88 -12.60
CA ASP A 53 10.12 3.62 -13.69
C ASP A 53 8.84 4.46 -13.51
N PHE A 54 8.38 4.62 -12.26
CA PHE A 54 7.31 5.56 -11.91
C PHE A 54 7.68 6.99 -12.30
N MET A 55 8.84 7.49 -11.87
CA MET A 55 9.28 8.85 -12.20
C MET A 55 9.35 9.07 -13.72
N LYS A 56 9.91 8.10 -14.46
CA LYS A 56 9.92 8.15 -15.93
C LYS A 56 8.52 8.23 -16.54
N GLN A 57 7.59 7.42 -16.04
CA GLN A 57 6.20 7.45 -16.53
C GLN A 57 5.52 8.78 -16.23
N VAL A 58 5.68 9.34 -15.03
CA VAL A 58 5.12 10.66 -14.67
C VAL A 58 5.70 11.74 -15.58
N THR A 59 7.02 11.76 -15.81
CA THR A 59 7.65 12.73 -16.71
C THR A 59 7.19 12.59 -18.16
N LEU A 60 7.01 11.36 -18.65
CA LEU A 60 6.63 11.12 -20.06
C LEU A 60 5.16 11.40 -20.34
N TYR A 61 4.27 11.05 -19.41
CA TYR A 61 2.82 11.11 -19.63
C TYR A 61 2.16 12.34 -19.00
N LEU A 62 2.78 12.96 -17.99
CA LEU A 62 2.25 14.13 -17.27
C LEU A 62 3.36 15.18 -17.06
N PRO A 63 3.97 15.71 -18.13
CA PRO A 63 5.12 16.61 -18.03
C PRO A 63 4.80 17.90 -17.24
N GLU A 64 3.58 18.41 -17.32
CA GLU A 64 3.13 19.58 -16.56
C GLU A 64 3.01 19.31 -15.05
N VAL A 65 2.74 18.06 -14.66
CA VAL A 65 2.76 17.64 -13.26
C VAL A 65 4.20 17.44 -12.82
N ALA A 66 5.01 16.73 -13.61
CA ALA A 66 6.41 16.48 -13.31
C ALA A 66 7.23 17.78 -13.11
N ALA A 67 6.93 18.81 -13.91
CA ALA A 67 7.58 20.12 -13.81
C ALA A 67 7.27 20.90 -12.52
N ARG A 68 6.25 20.48 -11.77
CA ARG A 68 5.83 21.11 -10.51
C ARG A 68 6.28 20.32 -9.28
N ILE A 69 6.85 19.12 -9.45
CA ILE A 69 7.35 18.32 -8.34
C ILE A 69 8.70 18.89 -7.88
N GLU A 70 8.73 19.39 -6.65
CA GLU A 70 9.92 19.89 -5.97
C GLU A 70 10.55 18.81 -5.06
N GLU A 71 11.75 19.08 -4.53
CA GLU A 71 12.42 18.15 -3.62
C GLU A 71 11.65 17.98 -2.28
N SER A 72 10.92 19.01 -1.87
CA SER A 72 10.00 18.98 -0.72
C SER A 72 8.83 18.02 -0.92
N ASP A 73 8.34 17.85 -2.16
CA ASP A 73 7.21 16.95 -2.46
C ASP A 73 7.55 15.46 -2.27
N PHE A 74 8.82 15.10 -2.07
CA PHE A 74 9.22 13.72 -1.83
C PHE A 74 8.86 13.22 -0.42
N GLY A 75 8.28 14.08 0.43
CA GLY A 75 7.73 13.68 1.73
C GLY A 75 8.80 13.19 2.70
N ILE A 76 10.03 13.70 2.58
CA ILE A 76 11.15 13.33 3.45
C ILE A 76 10.79 13.60 4.92
N VAL A 77 10.16 14.74 5.20
CA VAL A 77 9.68 15.11 6.53
C VAL A 77 8.71 14.06 7.09
N HIS A 78 7.79 13.54 6.27
CA HIS A 78 6.88 12.47 6.69
C HIS A 78 7.61 11.17 7.05
N LEU A 79 8.72 10.85 6.37
CA LEU A 79 9.55 9.69 6.69
C LEU A 79 10.32 9.88 8.00
N GLU A 80 10.89 11.06 8.22
CA GLU A 80 11.63 11.41 9.44
C GLU A 80 10.70 11.38 10.66
N VAL A 81 9.54 12.01 10.54
CA VAL A 81 8.47 11.96 11.54
C VAL A 81 7.97 10.51 11.73
N GLY A 82 7.90 9.73 10.65
CA GLY A 82 7.58 8.31 10.68
C GLY A 82 8.59 7.46 11.46
N ALA A 83 9.88 7.82 11.46
CA ALA A 83 10.89 7.16 12.28
C ALA A 83 10.65 7.44 13.78
N MET A 84 10.35 8.70 14.14
CA MET A 84 9.95 9.07 15.51
C MET A 84 8.68 8.33 15.95
N ARG A 85 7.73 8.12 15.03
CA ARG A 85 6.52 7.34 15.29
C ARG A 85 6.88 5.89 15.65
N LEU A 86 7.74 5.24 14.88
CA LEU A 86 8.15 3.85 15.13
C LEU A 86 8.84 3.72 16.50
N ALA A 87 9.78 4.62 16.81
CA ALA A 87 10.45 4.63 18.11
C ALA A 87 9.47 4.84 19.29
N THR A 88 8.50 5.75 19.14
CA THR A 88 7.43 5.92 20.15
C THR A 88 6.56 4.67 20.28
N ARG A 89 6.17 4.06 19.16
CA ARG A 89 5.35 2.85 19.16
C ARG A 89 6.05 1.72 19.91
N GLU A 90 7.34 1.51 19.67
CA GLU A 90 8.13 0.51 20.37
C GLU A 90 8.20 0.79 21.88
N ALA A 91 8.41 2.05 22.27
CA ALA A 91 8.40 2.45 23.69
C ALA A 91 7.02 2.21 24.35
N ILE A 92 5.92 2.50 23.66
CA ILE A 92 4.56 2.21 24.14
C ILE A 92 4.36 0.71 24.34
N ILE A 93 4.74 -0.10 23.36
CA ILE A 93 4.61 -1.57 23.42
C ILE A 93 5.45 -2.15 24.56
N ALA A 94 6.66 -1.62 24.77
CA ALA A 94 7.54 -1.99 25.87
C ALA A 94 7.06 -1.44 27.24
N ARG A 95 6.00 -0.63 27.27
CA ARG A 95 5.51 0.12 28.46
C ARG A 95 6.60 0.98 29.10
N ASP A 96 7.57 1.44 28.32
CA ASP A 96 8.59 2.40 28.75
C ASP A 96 8.03 3.82 28.68
N PHE A 97 7.15 4.15 29.61
CA PHE A 97 6.49 5.45 29.65
C PHE A 97 7.43 6.61 29.97
N ALA A 98 8.63 6.34 30.50
CA ALA A 98 9.64 7.38 30.66
C ALA A 98 10.14 7.85 29.28
N THR A 99 10.41 6.91 28.37
CA THR A 99 10.79 7.22 26.98
C THR A 99 9.62 7.80 26.19
N VAL A 100 8.40 7.26 26.35
CA VAL A 100 7.19 7.83 25.71
C VAL A 100 7.03 9.32 26.08
N ARG A 101 7.16 9.68 27.36
CA ARG A 101 7.08 11.09 27.79
C ARG A 101 8.14 11.98 27.14
N LYS A 102 9.37 11.49 26.95
CA LYS A 102 10.44 12.25 26.26
C LYS A 102 10.09 12.49 24.80
N HIS A 103 9.59 11.46 24.10
CA HIS A 103 9.17 11.59 22.71
C HIS A 103 7.99 12.55 22.57
N LEU A 104 6.99 12.44 23.47
CA LEU A 104 5.84 13.33 23.50
C LEU A 104 6.22 14.79 23.75
N PHE A 105 7.16 15.03 24.66
CA PHE A 105 7.65 16.38 24.93
C PHE A 105 8.33 16.97 23.69
N LEU A 106 9.21 16.22 23.03
CA LEU A 106 9.86 16.66 21.80
C LEU A 106 8.84 16.94 20.68
N ILE A 107 7.91 16.03 20.43
CA ILE A 107 6.90 16.21 19.38
C ILE A 107 6.00 17.40 19.69
N THR A 108 5.64 17.64 20.96
CA THR A 108 4.84 18.82 21.35
C THR A 108 5.58 20.12 21.02
N ASP A 109 6.87 20.21 21.38
CA ASP A 109 7.69 21.40 21.09
C ASP A 109 7.87 21.65 19.58
N LEU A 110 7.99 20.58 18.79
CA LEU A 110 8.00 20.68 17.33
C LEU A 110 6.64 21.11 16.79
N PHE A 111 5.55 20.52 17.29
CA PHE A 111 4.19 20.78 16.84
C PHE A 111 3.78 22.24 17.05
N ASP A 112 4.14 22.84 18.18
CA ASP A 112 3.81 24.24 18.50
C ASP A 112 4.52 25.25 17.59
N ARG A 113 5.61 24.86 16.92
CA ARG A 113 6.43 25.73 16.07
C ARG A 113 6.51 25.26 14.62
N ALA A 114 5.75 24.22 14.28
CA ALA A 114 5.78 23.62 12.96
C ALA A 114 5.22 24.58 11.92
N ASP A 115 5.90 24.65 10.76
CA ASP A 115 5.28 25.17 9.56
C ASP A 115 4.23 24.18 9.01
N ASN A 116 3.58 24.53 7.90
CA ASN A 116 2.50 23.71 7.38
C ASN A 116 2.94 22.28 7.02
N GLU A 117 4.14 22.12 6.45
CA GLU A 117 4.64 20.81 6.03
C GLU A 117 4.92 19.92 7.25
N LEU A 118 5.68 20.44 8.22
CA LEU A 118 5.99 19.70 9.43
C LEU A 118 4.74 19.43 10.28
N TYR A 119 3.78 20.38 10.31
CA TYR A 119 2.53 20.23 11.03
C TYR A 119 1.72 19.06 10.46
N GLU A 120 1.55 19.00 9.14
CA GLU A 120 0.84 17.92 8.48
C GLU A 120 1.57 16.58 8.61
N ALA A 121 2.91 16.59 8.56
CA ALA A 121 3.70 15.40 8.82
C ALA A 121 3.51 14.86 10.25
N ILE A 122 3.58 15.72 11.27
CA ILE A 122 3.31 15.31 12.66
C ILE A 122 1.87 14.83 12.82
N ARG A 123 0.89 15.55 12.25
CA ARG A 123 -0.52 15.19 12.33
C ARG A 123 -0.79 13.82 11.70
N ILE A 124 -0.43 13.62 10.44
CA ILE A 124 -0.77 12.41 9.68
C ILE A 124 0.18 11.26 10.04
N SER A 125 1.48 11.49 9.93
CA SER A 125 2.48 10.42 9.98
C SER A 125 2.94 10.07 11.39
N TRP A 126 2.56 10.85 12.41
CA TRP A 126 2.84 10.53 13.80
C TRP A 126 1.56 10.37 14.63
N LEU A 127 0.73 11.41 14.73
CA LEU A 127 -0.41 11.45 15.65
C LEU A 127 -1.54 10.51 15.21
N ASP A 128 -2.09 10.72 14.01
CA ASP A 128 -3.14 9.88 13.45
C ASP A 128 -2.63 8.44 13.33
N ALA A 129 -1.43 8.25 12.80
CA ALA A 129 -0.83 6.92 12.61
C ALA A 129 -0.47 6.17 13.92
N LEU A 130 -0.41 6.82 15.08
CA LEU A 130 -0.20 6.16 16.39
C LEU A 130 -1.48 5.86 17.14
N PHE A 131 -2.45 6.77 17.06
CA PHE A 131 -3.58 6.77 18.01
C PHE A 131 -4.95 6.63 17.35
N LEU A 132 -5.09 6.89 16.05
CA LEU A 132 -6.37 6.76 15.37
C LEU A 132 -6.76 5.27 15.32
N GLU A 133 -7.99 4.97 15.75
CA GLU A 133 -8.54 3.60 15.83
C GLU A 133 -7.73 2.61 16.69
N GLU A 134 -6.82 3.09 17.55
CA GLU A 134 -6.01 2.25 18.44
C GLU A 134 -6.54 2.30 19.88
N TYR A 135 -6.99 1.15 20.38
CA TYR A 135 -7.74 1.04 21.64
C TYR A 135 -7.03 0.21 22.72
N SER A 136 -5.81 -0.26 22.46
CA SER A 136 -5.07 -1.03 23.46
C SER A 136 -4.68 -0.18 24.69
N SER A 137 -4.63 -0.82 25.86
CA SER A 137 -4.45 -0.11 27.15
C SER A 137 -3.18 0.73 27.20
N ALA A 138 -2.07 0.23 26.64
CA ALA A 138 -0.81 0.96 26.61
C ALA A 138 -0.89 2.23 25.75
N PHE A 139 -1.62 2.18 24.63
CA PHE A 139 -1.81 3.33 23.75
C PHE A 139 -2.80 4.33 24.33
N MET A 140 -3.85 3.87 25.02
CA MET A 140 -4.75 4.75 25.77
C MET A 140 -4.02 5.49 26.90
N GLU A 141 -3.11 4.81 27.60
CA GLU A 141 -2.27 5.43 28.62
C GLU A 141 -1.32 6.46 28.00
N ALA A 142 -0.64 6.12 26.89
CA ALA A 142 0.19 7.07 26.16
C ALA A 142 -0.60 8.28 25.62
N ARG A 143 -1.83 8.05 25.12
CA ARG A 143 -2.75 9.09 24.63
C ARG A 143 -3.13 10.07 25.73
N SER A 144 -3.30 9.59 26.96
CA SER A 144 -3.59 10.45 28.12
C SER A 144 -2.45 11.41 28.47
N MET A 145 -1.24 11.16 27.95
CA MET A 145 -0.06 12.02 28.13
C MET A 145 0.11 13.06 27.02
N LEU A 146 -0.78 13.08 26.01
CA LEU A 146 -0.73 14.08 24.94
C LEU A 146 -0.92 15.50 25.49
N SER A 147 -0.32 16.47 24.81
CA SER A 147 -0.65 17.87 25.03
C SER A 147 -2.07 18.16 24.57
N LYS A 148 -2.74 19.14 25.22
CA LYS A 148 -4.12 19.53 24.87
C LYS A 148 -4.29 19.90 23.38
N PRO A 149 -3.36 20.64 22.73
CA PRO A 149 -3.47 20.94 21.31
C PRO A 149 -3.50 19.68 20.45
N MET A 150 -2.58 18.74 20.69
CA MET A 150 -2.52 17.48 19.93
C MET A 150 -3.73 16.59 20.19
N GLU A 151 -4.20 16.50 21.44
CA GLU A 151 -5.41 15.75 21.77
C GLU A 151 -6.65 16.31 21.04
N ASN A 152 -6.78 17.64 20.96
CA ASN A 152 -7.87 18.28 20.24
C ASN A 152 -7.82 18.00 18.74
N VAL A 153 -6.63 18.00 18.14
CA VAL A 153 -6.45 17.69 16.71
C VAL A 153 -6.81 16.24 16.43
N LEU A 154 -6.34 15.29 17.24
CA LEU A 154 -6.71 13.88 17.10
C LEU A 154 -8.23 13.69 17.21
N ARG A 155 -8.87 14.35 18.18
CA ARG A 155 -10.33 14.30 18.36
C ARG A 155 -11.08 14.84 17.14
N GLN A 156 -10.57 15.89 16.49
CA GLN A 156 -11.15 16.41 15.25
C GLN A 156 -11.00 15.42 14.09
N THR A 157 -9.87 14.72 13.99
CA THR A 157 -9.69 13.65 13.00
C THR A 157 -10.71 12.53 13.21
N GLU A 158 -10.89 12.06 14.45
CA GLU A 158 -11.86 11.02 14.80
C GLU A 158 -13.30 11.41 14.45
N LEU A 159 -13.73 12.62 14.82
CA LEU A 159 -15.07 13.11 14.49
C LEU A 159 -15.35 13.16 12.99
N ARG A 160 -14.33 13.50 12.17
CA ARG A 160 -14.47 13.50 10.71
C ARG A 160 -14.61 12.08 10.18
N LEU A 161 -13.84 11.13 10.71
CA LEU A 161 -13.89 9.73 10.33
C LEU A 161 -15.25 9.10 10.68
N ASP A 162 -15.77 9.37 11.88
CA ASP A 162 -17.08 8.90 12.32
C ASP A 162 -18.21 9.40 11.42
N LYS A 163 -18.13 10.67 10.99
CA LYS A 163 -19.08 11.25 10.06
C LYS A 163 -19.04 10.53 8.70
N GLN A 164 -17.85 10.27 8.16
CA GLN A 164 -17.69 9.55 6.89
C GLN A 164 -18.25 8.13 6.97
N HIS A 165 -18.02 7.43 8.09
CA HIS A 165 -18.58 6.08 8.31
C HIS A 165 -20.11 6.08 8.46
N SER A 166 -20.70 7.17 8.95
CA SER A 166 -22.14 7.32 9.10
C SER A 166 -22.86 7.63 7.79
N GLU A 167 -22.21 8.37 6.88
CA GLU A 167 -22.74 8.71 5.55
C GLU A 167 -22.61 7.58 4.52
N ALA A 168 -21.77 6.58 4.80
CA ALA A 168 -21.55 5.42 3.93
C ALA A 168 -22.49 4.22 4.20
N LYS A 169 -23.40 4.33 5.17
CA LYS A 169 -24.41 3.32 5.54
C LYS A 169 -25.80 3.72 5.07
#